data_AF-A0A3A0C366-F1
#
_entry.id   AF-A0A3A0C366-F1
#
_cell.length_a   1.000
_cell.length_b   1.000
_cell.length_c   1.000
_cell.angle_alpha   90.00
_cell.angle_beta   90.00
_cell.angle_gamma   90.00
#
_symmetry.space_group_name_H-M   'P 1'
#
loop_
_entity.id
_entity.type
_entity.pdbx_description
1 polymer ?
#
loop_
_entity_poly.entity_id
_entity_poly.type
_entity_poly.pdbx_seq_one_letter_code
_entity_poly.pdbx_strand_id
1 'polypeptide(L)'
;MPEVDLDLLRKYDRPGPRYTSYPTAPQFTEAFGAQEFLGEILKTNEADAADHGLSLYFHLPFCDTLCYFCACNMIITHNPKRIDDYLDHLEREIALTAGLIDHSRKVEQLHWGGGTPTYLSPQQIARLGRFIHKHFNFTRDAEISVEIDPRGLERGHLEALREAGFNRA
;
A
#
# COMPACT_ATOMS: atom_id res chain seq x y z
N MET A 1 -12.86 31.96 14.86
CA MET A 1 -13.07 31.00 13.75
C MET A 1 -13.09 31.81 12.46
N PRO A 2 -12.47 31.35 11.37
CA PRO A 2 -12.61 32.02 10.08
C PRO A 2 -14.09 32.06 9.68
N GLU A 3 -14.53 33.18 9.12
CA GLU A 3 -15.88 33.34 8.60
C GLU A 3 -16.02 32.50 7.32
N VAL A 4 -17.03 31.64 7.27
CA VAL A 4 -17.25 30.74 6.15
C VAL A 4 -18.26 31.38 5.20
N ASP A 5 -17.84 31.66 3.97
CA ASP A 5 -18.71 32.17 2.91
C ASP A 5 -19.59 31.04 2.36
N LEU A 6 -20.86 31.04 2.76
CA LEU A 6 -21.85 30.05 2.36
C LEU A 6 -22.23 30.17 0.87
N ASP A 7 -22.08 31.34 0.27
CA ASP A 7 -22.42 31.56 -1.14
C ASP A 7 -21.33 30.98 -2.04
N LEU A 8 -20.06 31.09 -1.65
CA LEU A 8 -18.95 30.38 -2.29
C LEU A 8 -19.12 28.86 -2.20
N LEU A 9 -19.49 28.33 -1.03
CA LEU A 9 -19.73 26.89 -0.89
C LEU A 9 -20.85 26.41 -1.81
N ARG A 10 -22.00 27.09 -1.83
CA ARG A 10 -23.12 26.75 -2.73
C ARG A 10 -22.74 26.84 -4.22
N LYS A 11 -21.86 27.77 -4.58
CA LYS A 11 -21.38 27.92 -5.96
C LYS A 11 -20.54 26.72 -6.42
N TYR A 12 -19.67 26.20 -5.54
CA TYR A 12 -18.69 25.16 -5.88
C TYR A 12 -19.04 23.74 -5.40
N ASP A 13 -20.17 23.55 -4.70
CA ASP A 13 -20.73 22.22 -4.37
C ASP A 13 -21.28 21.53 -5.62
N ARG A 14 -20.37 21.09 -6.49
CA ARG A 14 -20.66 20.39 -7.75
C ARG A 14 -19.66 19.24 -7.93
N PRO A 15 -20.04 18.14 -8.61
CA PRO A 15 -19.10 17.07 -8.92
C PRO A 15 -17.87 17.59 -9.67
N GLY A 16 -16.68 17.21 -9.20
CA GLY A 16 -15.40 17.56 -9.79
C GLY A 16 -14.48 16.35 -9.91
N PRO A 17 -13.42 16.44 -10.73
CA PRO A 17 -12.43 15.37 -10.83
C PRO A 17 -11.72 15.14 -9.49
N ARG A 18 -11.49 13.87 -9.15
CA ARG A 18 -10.65 13.51 -8.01
C ARG A 18 -9.18 13.60 -8.43
N TYR A 19 -8.48 14.64 -7.97
CA TYR A 19 -7.05 14.82 -8.19
C TYR A 19 -6.22 13.98 -7.22
N THR A 20 -6.26 12.65 -7.39
CA THR A 20 -5.42 11.71 -6.63
C THR A 20 -4.00 11.60 -7.20
N SER A 21 -3.84 11.89 -8.48
CA SER A 21 -2.57 11.98 -9.20
C SER A 21 -2.73 12.90 -10.41
N TYR A 22 -1.61 13.32 -11.00
CA TYR A 22 -1.60 14.01 -12.29
C TYR A 22 -0.53 13.43 -13.21
N PRO A 23 -0.88 12.93 -14.42
CA PRO A 23 -2.25 12.76 -14.93
C PRO A 23 -3.11 11.81 -14.07
N THR A 24 -4.43 11.96 -14.17
CA THR A 24 -5.40 11.15 -13.41
C THR A 24 -5.55 9.74 -14.00
N ALA A 25 -6.01 8.76 -13.21
CA ALA A 25 -6.19 7.36 -13.64
C ALA A 25 -6.96 7.13 -14.96
N PRO A 26 -7.99 7.93 -15.36
CA PRO A 26 -8.60 7.81 -16.69
C PRO A 26 -7.66 8.00 -17.88
N GLN A 27 -6.44 8.49 -17.66
CA GLN A 27 -5.39 8.62 -18.68
C GLN A 27 -4.50 7.38 -18.78
N PHE A 28 -4.70 6.35 -17.93
CA PHE A 28 -3.96 5.10 -18.03
C PHE A 28 -4.46 4.31 -19.24
N THR A 29 -3.51 3.74 -20.00
CA THR A 29 -3.81 2.98 -21.23
C THR A 29 -2.99 1.70 -21.24
N GLU A 30 -3.45 0.70 -22.02
CA GLU A 30 -2.75 -0.56 -22.21
C GLU A 30 -1.44 -0.43 -23.02
N ALA A 31 -1.13 0.78 -23.53
CA ALA A 31 0.14 1.05 -24.21
C ALA A 31 1.34 1.04 -23.25
N PHE A 32 1.11 1.21 -21.94
CA PHE A 32 2.14 1.02 -20.93
C PHE A 32 2.13 -0.45 -20.48
N GLY A 33 3.04 -1.26 -21.03
CA GLY A 33 3.16 -2.68 -20.77
C GLY A 33 4.40 -3.05 -19.97
N ALA A 34 4.77 -4.33 -20.03
CA ALA A 34 5.88 -4.88 -19.25
C ALA A 34 7.25 -4.28 -19.62
N GLN A 35 7.45 -3.92 -20.90
CA GLN A 35 8.72 -3.33 -21.36
C GLN A 35 8.87 -1.89 -20.87
N GLU A 36 7.79 -1.11 -20.91
CA GLU A 36 7.77 0.27 -20.40
C GLU A 36 7.97 0.27 -18.87
N PHE A 37 7.31 -0.65 -18.16
CA PHE A 37 7.50 -0.83 -16.72
C PHE A 37 8.96 -1.16 -16.35
N LEU A 38 9.58 -2.13 -17.04
CA LEU A 38 10.98 -2.47 -16.85
C LEU A 38 11.89 -1.28 -17.17
N GLY A 39 11.62 -0.56 -18.27
CA GLY A 39 12.37 0.61 -18.68
C GLY A 39 12.38 1.71 -17.62
N GLU A 40 11.23 2.00 -16.99
CA GLU A 40 11.17 3.00 -15.92
C GLU A 40 11.88 2.53 -14.63
N ILE A 41 11.85 1.24 -14.28
CA ILE A 41 12.65 0.72 -13.16
C ILE A 41 14.14 0.91 -13.42
N LEU A 42 14.63 0.49 -14.59
CA LEU A 42 16.06 0.60 -14.94
C LEU A 42 16.51 2.06 -14.95
N LYS A 43 15.74 2.94 -15.58
CA LYS A 43 16.00 4.38 -15.61
C LYS A 43 16.02 5.01 -14.22
N THR A 44 15.11 4.61 -13.32
CA THR A 44 15.09 5.16 -11.94
C THR A 44 16.14 4.55 -11.02
N ASN A 45 16.69 3.38 -11.36
CA ASN A 45 17.87 2.85 -10.68
C ASN A 45 19.15 3.64 -11.00
N GLU A 46 19.25 4.20 -12.21
CA GLU A 46 20.40 5.05 -12.62
C GLU A 46 20.31 6.49 -12.06
N ALA A 47 19.14 6.90 -11.58
CA ALA A 47 18.97 8.20 -10.94
C ALA A 47 19.67 8.22 -9.57
N ASP A 48 20.13 9.39 -9.14
CA ASP A 48 20.97 9.51 -7.93
C ASP A 48 20.23 8.93 -6.72
N ALA A 49 20.74 7.83 -6.16
CA ALA A 49 20.05 7.05 -5.14
C ALA A 49 19.81 7.86 -3.85
N ALA A 50 20.60 8.91 -3.62
CA ALA A 50 20.45 9.84 -2.51
C ALA A 50 19.21 10.76 -2.63
N ASP A 51 18.71 11.00 -3.85
CA ASP A 51 17.54 11.87 -4.08
C ASP A 51 16.23 11.07 -4.26
N HIS A 52 16.31 9.73 -4.30
CA HIS A 52 15.19 8.87 -4.74
C HIS A 52 15.01 7.60 -3.90
N GLY A 53 14.72 7.79 -2.61
CA GLY A 53 14.24 6.73 -1.73
C GLY A 53 13.00 6.00 -2.28
N LEU A 54 12.82 4.75 -1.84
CA LEU A 54 11.69 3.92 -2.23
C LEU A 54 10.51 4.15 -1.28
N SER A 55 9.32 4.31 -1.86
CA SER A 55 8.05 4.18 -1.16
C SER A 55 7.34 2.93 -1.63
N LEU A 56 7.04 2.02 -0.72
CA LEU A 56 6.35 0.76 -1.00
C LEU A 56 4.89 0.85 -0.56
N TYR A 57 3.97 0.43 -1.43
CA TYR A 57 2.56 0.29 -1.12
C TYR A 57 2.11 -1.14 -1.38
N PHE A 58 1.46 -1.74 -0.38
CA PHE A 58 0.86 -3.08 -0.50
C PHE A 58 -0.65 -2.97 -0.30
N HIS A 59 -1.40 -3.38 -1.31
CA HIS A 59 -2.85 -3.38 -1.29
C HIS A 59 -3.36 -4.72 -0.78
N LEU A 60 -3.94 -4.77 0.42
CA LEU A 60 -4.52 -5.97 1.02
C LEU A 60 -6.05 -5.88 0.93
N PRO A 61 -6.70 -6.54 -0.05
CA PRO A 61 -8.08 -6.20 -0.42
C PRO A 61 -9.13 -6.82 0.50
N PHE A 62 -8.77 -7.53 1.56
CA PHE A 62 -9.74 -8.32 2.32
C PHE A 62 -10.43 -7.52 3.42
N CYS A 63 -11.75 -7.68 3.55
CA CYS A 63 -12.47 -7.27 4.75
C CYS A 63 -13.39 -8.39 5.23
N ASP A 64 -13.67 -8.35 6.53
CA ASP A 64 -14.61 -9.27 7.16
C ASP A 64 -16.07 -9.02 6.73
N THR A 65 -16.48 -7.74 6.71
CA THR A 65 -17.87 -7.33 6.50
C THR A 65 -17.96 -6.14 5.55
N LEU A 66 -19.00 -6.10 4.72
CA LEU A 66 -19.26 -4.99 3.80
C LEU A 66 -19.79 -3.76 4.55
N CYS A 67 -19.00 -2.69 4.59
CA CYS A 67 -19.50 -1.36 4.96
C CYS A 67 -20.25 -0.74 3.78
N TYR A 68 -21.54 -0.40 3.95
CA TYR A 68 -22.38 0.07 2.83
C TYR A 68 -21.95 1.41 2.21
N PHE A 69 -21.12 2.18 2.89
CA PHE A 69 -20.53 3.42 2.38
C PHE A 69 -19.18 3.20 1.68
N CYS A 70 -18.63 1.98 1.71
CA CYS A 70 -17.27 1.73 1.24
C CYS A 70 -17.20 1.79 -0.29
N ALA A 71 -16.24 2.56 -0.80
CA ALA A 71 -15.88 2.65 -2.21
C ALA A 71 -14.43 2.23 -2.48
N CYS A 72 -13.79 1.55 -1.52
CA CYS A 72 -12.43 1.03 -1.67
C CYS A 72 -12.43 -0.19 -2.61
N ASN A 73 -11.30 -0.43 -3.27
CA ASN A 73 -11.06 -1.71 -3.93
C ASN A 73 -10.87 -2.76 -2.82
N MET A 74 -11.84 -3.65 -2.65
CA MET A 74 -11.90 -4.61 -1.56
C MET A 74 -12.76 -5.81 -1.92
N ILE A 75 -12.61 -6.88 -1.15
CA ILE A 75 -13.23 -8.19 -1.31
C ILE A 75 -13.66 -8.66 0.08
N ILE A 76 -14.95 -8.98 0.22
CA ILE A 76 -15.44 -9.73 1.39
C ILE A 76 -15.15 -11.21 1.20
N THR A 77 -14.46 -11.82 2.16
CA THR A 77 -14.21 -13.25 2.13
C THR A 77 -14.02 -13.80 3.53
N HIS A 78 -14.62 -14.95 3.81
CA HIS A 78 -14.39 -15.74 5.02
C HIS A 78 -13.62 -17.03 4.72
N ASN A 79 -12.95 -17.10 3.57
CA ASN A 79 -12.15 -18.25 3.15
C ASN A 79 -10.66 -17.96 3.41
N PRO A 80 -10.05 -18.52 4.48
CA PRO A 80 -8.65 -18.26 4.82
C PRO A 80 -7.69 -18.65 3.69
N LYS A 81 -8.00 -19.73 2.94
CA LYS A 81 -7.18 -20.19 1.81
C LYS A 81 -7.03 -19.10 0.75
N ARG A 82 -8.05 -18.28 0.52
CA ARG A 82 -7.98 -17.19 -0.46
C ARG A 82 -6.97 -16.12 -0.06
N ILE A 83 -6.83 -15.88 1.25
CA ILE A 83 -5.85 -14.93 1.80
C ILE A 83 -4.44 -15.51 1.63
N ASP A 84 -4.25 -16.79 1.98
CA ASP A 84 -2.95 -17.45 1.82
C ASP A 84 -2.53 -17.55 0.35
N ASP A 85 -3.43 -17.93 -0.56
CA ASP A 85 -3.17 -17.96 -2.00
C ASP A 85 -2.76 -16.56 -2.50
N TYR A 86 -3.40 -15.50 -2.01
CA TYR A 86 -3.03 -14.12 -2.35
C TYR A 86 -1.64 -13.74 -1.84
N LEU A 87 -1.31 -14.09 -0.59
CA LEU A 87 0.02 -13.84 -0.02
C LEU A 87 1.10 -14.61 -0.77
N ASP A 88 0.84 -15.84 -1.19
CA ASP A 88 1.77 -16.62 -2.03
C ASP A 88 2.06 -15.92 -3.36
N HIS A 89 1.04 -15.34 -4.00
CA HIS A 89 1.20 -14.57 -5.23
C HIS A 89 1.94 -13.25 -4.99
N LEU A 90 1.60 -12.54 -3.91
CA LEU A 90 2.25 -11.29 -3.54
C LEU A 90 3.74 -11.48 -3.24
N GLU A 91 4.10 -12.56 -2.54
CA GLU A 91 5.50 -12.92 -2.29
C GLU A 91 6.28 -13.18 -3.59
N ARG A 92 5.65 -13.82 -4.59
CA ARG A 92 6.27 -13.99 -5.92
C ARG A 92 6.47 -12.67 -6.62
N GLU A 93 5.48 -11.78 -6.58
CA GLU A 93 5.58 -10.44 -7.17
C GLU A 93 6.64 -9.57 -6.49
N ILE A 94 6.74 -9.62 -5.16
CA ILE A 94 7.80 -8.97 -4.38
C ILE A 94 9.16 -9.48 -4.85
N ALA A 95 9.36 -10.79 -4.93
CA ALA A 95 10.65 -11.36 -5.33
C ALA A 95 11.05 -10.96 -6.76
N LEU A 96 10.08 -10.95 -7.69
CA LEU A 96 10.30 -10.53 -9.07
C LEU A 96 10.66 -9.05 -9.14
N THR A 97 9.86 -8.18 -8.52
CA THR A 97 10.03 -6.72 -8.60
C THR A 97 11.29 -6.27 -7.85
N ALA A 98 11.54 -6.79 -6.66
CA ALA A 98 12.74 -6.47 -5.88
C ALA A 98 14.03 -6.90 -6.60
N GLY A 99 14.00 -7.98 -7.38
CA GLY A 99 15.12 -8.41 -8.20
C GLY A 99 15.47 -7.45 -9.35
N LEU A 100 14.59 -6.51 -9.69
CA LEU A 100 14.82 -5.48 -10.71
C LEU A 100 15.28 -4.14 -10.11
N ILE A 101 15.14 -3.95 -8.80
CA ILE A 101 15.44 -2.70 -8.11
C ILE A 101 16.88 -2.74 -7.60
N ASP A 102 17.63 -1.65 -7.78
CA ASP A 102 19.00 -1.56 -7.26
C ASP A 102 19.01 -1.70 -5.73
N HIS A 103 19.78 -2.68 -5.23
CA HIS A 103 19.88 -2.99 -3.81
C HIS A 103 20.44 -1.85 -2.94
N SER A 104 21.14 -0.87 -3.53
CA SER A 104 21.61 0.31 -2.81
C SER A 104 20.48 1.25 -2.39
N ARG A 105 19.34 1.23 -3.10
CA ARG A 105 18.17 2.06 -2.81
C ARG A 105 17.55 1.68 -1.47
N LYS A 106 17.18 2.69 -0.69
CA LYS A 106 16.60 2.51 0.63
C LYS A 106 15.10 2.80 0.62
N VAL A 107 14.34 1.98 1.32
CA VAL A 107 12.92 2.22 1.59
C VAL A 107 12.81 3.23 2.71
N GLU A 108 12.19 4.36 2.41
CA GLU A 108 11.89 5.45 3.35
C GLU A 108 10.44 5.37 3.82
N GLN A 109 9.56 4.75 3.02
CA GLN A 109 8.15 4.62 3.34
C GLN A 109 7.60 3.23 2.97
N LEU A 110 6.81 2.66 3.86
CA LEU A 110 6.00 1.47 3.61
C LEU A 110 4.58 1.73 4.10
N HIS A 111 3.59 1.46 3.24
CA HIS A 111 2.18 1.54 3.62
C HIS A 111 1.41 0.27 3.25
N TRP A 112 0.66 -0.26 4.19
CA TRP A 112 -0.35 -1.30 3.96
C TRP A 112 -1.74 -0.68 4.02
N GLY A 113 -2.51 -0.82 2.94
CA GLY A 113 -3.89 -0.32 2.88
C GLY A 113 -4.77 -1.18 1.98
N GLY A 114 -5.97 -0.70 1.68
CA GLY A 114 -6.86 -1.30 0.67
C GLY A 114 -8.23 -1.67 1.23
N GLY A 115 -8.42 -2.94 1.58
CA GLY A 115 -9.54 -3.37 2.39
C GLY A 115 -9.23 -3.16 3.87
N THR A 116 -8.79 -4.23 4.52
CA THR A 116 -8.40 -4.22 5.93
C THR A 116 -7.12 -5.04 6.09
N PRO A 117 -5.94 -4.41 6.09
CA PRO A 117 -4.66 -5.09 6.35
C PRO A 117 -4.67 -5.97 7.61
N THR A 118 -5.36 -5.52 8.65
CA THR A 118 -5.52 -6.22 9.93
C THR A 118 -6.56 -7.35 9.90
N TYR A 119 -7.13 -7.68 8.72
CA TYR A 119 -7.86 -8.92 8.52
C TYR A 119 -6.93 -10.12 8.36
N LEU A 120 -5.66 -9.89 8.03
CA LEU A 120 -4.62 -10.92 8.09
C LEU A 120 -4.41 -11.32 9.55
N SER A 121 -4.21 -12.62 9.78
CA SER A 121 -3.82 -13.12 11.10
C SER A 121 -2.45 -12.59 11.53
N PRO A 122 -2.13 -12.58 12.83
CA PRO A 122 -0.80 -12.20 13.31
C PRO A 122 0.34 -12.98 12.62
N GLN A 123 0.13 -14.27 12.32
CA GLN A 123 1.10 -15.10 11.62
C GLN A 123 1.30 -14.66 10.18
N GLN A 124 0.23 -14.28 9.48
CA GLN A 124 0.27 -13.75 8.12
C GLN A 124 0.95 -12.38 8.06
N ILE A 125 0.66 -11.49 9.02
CA ILE A 125 1.33 -10.19 9.17
C ILE A 125 2.84 -10.41 9.33
N ALA A 126 3.24 -11.27 10.28
CA ALA A 126 4.65 -11.54 10.54
C ALA A 126 5.33 -12.22 9.34
N ARG A 127 4.63 -13.11 8.62
CA ARG A 127 5.10 -13.74 7.37
C ARG A 127 5.41 -12.68 6.31
N LEU A 128 4.43 -11.85 5.96
CA LEU A 128 4.57 -10.84 4.91
C LEU A 128 5.62 -9.79 5.30
N GLY A 129 5.59 -9.30 6.53
CA GLY A 129 6.57 -8.35 7.05
C GLY A 129 8.01 -8.86 6.92
N ARG A 130 8.28 -10.09 7.38
CA ARG A 130 9.61 -10.72 7.21
C ARG A 130 9.99 -10.86 5.75
N PHE A 131 9.05 -11.20 4.88
CA PHE A 131 9.32 -11.38 3.46
C PHE A 131 9.68 -10.06 2.76
N ILE A 132 9.03 -8.96 3.13
CA ILE A 132 9.34 -7.61 2.63
C ILE A 132 10.73 -7.17 3.11
N HIS A 133 11.02 -7.28 4.42
CA HIS A 133 12.33 -6.91 5.00
C HIS A 133 13.49 -7.76 4.45
N LYS A 134 13.22 -8.97 3.98
CA LYS A 134 14.22 -9.80 3.31
C LYS A 134 14.63 -9.25 1.93
N HIS A 135 13.70 -8.62 1.20
CA HIS A 135 13.92 -8.21 -0.19
C HIS A 135 14.24 -6.73 -0.34
N PHE A 136 13.93 -5.90 0.65
CA PHE A 136 14.15 -4.47 0.60
C PHE A 136 15.00 -3.98 1.77
N ASN A 137 15.86 -3.00 1.50
CA ASN A 137 16.69 -2.36 2.51
C ASN A 137 15.99 -1.10 3.02
N PHE A 138 15.66 -1.03 4.31
CA PHE A 138 14.99 0.12 4.90
C PHE A 138 15.98 1.15 5.46
N THR A 139 15.61 2.43 5.46
CA THR A 139 16.28 3.42 6.31
C THR A 139 15.91 3.18 7.78
N ARG A 140 16.73 3.71 8.71
CA ARG A 140 16.50 3.53 10.15
C ARG A 140 15.22 4.25 10.63
N ASP A 141 14.86 5.33 9.96
CA ASP A 141 13.78 6.25 10.25
C ASP A 141 12.59 6.11 9.30
N ALA A 142 12.54 5.02 8.53
CA ALA A 142 11.46 4.77 7.58
C ALA A 142 10.08 4.86 8.25
N GLU A 143 9.15 5.54 7.59
CA GLU A 143 7.75 5.57 8.01
C GLU A 143 7.07 4.28 7.55
N ILE A 144 6.61 3.46 8.51
CA ILE A 144 5.98 2.17 8.23
C ILE A 144 4.57 2.19 8.82
N SER A 145 3.58 2.32 7.94
CA SER A 145 2.19 2.63 8.28
C SER A 145 1.18 1.59 7.80
N VAL A 146 0.11 1.39 8.57
CA VAL A 146 -0.94 0.40 8.27
C VAL A 146 -2.33 0.94 8.53
N GLU A 147 -3.28 0.65 7.65
CA GLU A 147 -4.71 0.90 7.91
C GLU A 147 -5.29 -0.20 8.83
N ILE A 148 -6.10 0.22 9.82
CA ILE A 148 -6.66 -0.69 10.83
C ILE A 148 -8.18 -0.61 10.88
N ASP A 149 -8.84 -1.77 10.86
CA ASP A 149 -10.22 -1.92 11.34
C ASP A 149 -10.19 -2.38 12.80
N PRO A 150 -10.70 -1.57 13.75
CA PRO A 150 -10.62 -1.91 15.17
C PRO A 150 -11.56 -3.05 15.59
N ARG A 151 -12.47 -3.52 14.73
CA ARG A 151 -13.49 -4.53 15.10
C ARG A 151 -12.95 -5.94 15.31
N GLY A 152 -11.90 -6.31 14.58
CA GLY A 152 -11.23 -7.62 14.67
C GLY A 152 -9.82 -7.55 15.26
N LEU A 153 -9.42 -6.40 15.79
CA LEU A 153 -8.06 -6.14 16.23
C LEU A 153 -7.82 -6.75 17.62
N GLU A 154 -6.83 -7.63 17.70
CA GLU A 154 -6.35 -8.22 18.96
C GLU A 154 -4.91 -7.79 19.27
N ARG A 155 -4.49 -7.99 20.53
CA ARG A 155 -3.10 -7.71 20.97
C ARG A 155 -2.04 -8.36 20.06
N GLY A 156 -2.27 -9.61 19.64
CA GLY A 156 -1.33 -10.33 18.76
C GLY A 156 -1.12 -9.64 17.41
N HIS A 157 -2.12 -8.93 16.88
CA HIS A 157 -1.95 -8.16 15.64
C HIS A 157 -1.02 -6.97 15.86
N LEU A 158 -1.17 -6.25 16.98
CA LEU A 158 -0.31 -5.12 17.32
C LEU A 158 1.14 -5.56 17.57
N GLU A 159 1.34 -6.70 18.21
CA GLU A 159 2.66 -7.30 18.42
C GLU A 159 3.30 -7.68 17.08
N ALA A 160 2.57 -8.39 16.20
CA ALA A 160 3.05 -8.77 14.88
C ALA A 160 3.38 -7.55 13.99
N LEU A 161 2.54 -6.51 14.02
CA LEU A 161 2.82 -5.24 13.33
C LEU A 161 4.07 -4.57 13.89
N ARG A 162 4.22 -4.52 15.22
CA ARG A 162 5.40 -3.91 15.82
C ARG A 162 6.68 -4.65 15.46
N GLU A 163 6.65 -5.99 15.47
CA GLU A 163 7.75 -6.85 15.03
C GLU A 163 8.09 -6.67 13.54
N ALA A 164 7.06 -6.43 12.70
CA ALA A 164 7.24 -6.12 11.29
C ALA A 164 7.73 -4.67 11.03
N GLY A 165 7.95 -3.87 12.08
CA GLY A 165 8.54 -2.53 12.00
C GLY A 165 7.53 -1.39 11.92
N PHE A 166 6.22 -1.65 12.00
CA PHE A 166 5.20 -0.60 11.94
C PHE A 166 5.37 0.40 13.09
N ASN A 167 5.24 1.67 12.76
CA ASN A 167 5.39 2.81 13.65
C ASN A 167 4.29 3.87 13.49
N ARG A 168 3.34 3.66 12.57
CA ARG A 168 2.16 4.50 12.36
C ARG A 168 0.93 3.64 12.03
N ALA A 169 -0.24 4.05 12.54
CA ALA A 169 -1.55 3.48 12.21
C ALA A 169 -2.61 4.60 12.26
#